data_AF-A0A970LD91-F1
#
_entry.id   AF-A0A970LD91-F1
#
_cell.length_a   1.000
_cell.length_b   1.000
_cell.length_c   1.000
_cell.angle_alpha   90.00
_cell.angle_beta   90.00
_cell.angle_gamma   90.00
#
_symmetry.space_group_name_H-M   'P 1'
#
loop_
_entity.id
_entity.type
_entity.pdbx_description
1 polymer ?
#
loop_
_entity_poly.entity_id
_entity_poly.type
_entity_poly.pdbx_seq_one_letter_code
_entity_poly.pdbx_strand_id
1 'polypeptide(L)'
;MQDLSLHLLDLVQNSIAAEANLIEISIEEDEKKDWLSIVVDDNGKGMDEETIEKAVDPFYTTRTTRKVGLGLPLFRATAQRCGGDLRIQSIVGRGTRIQIELQLKHIDRPPFGRMEDTIVSLILCNAEIDFVYSHKTNYGEFILDTREVRKIIGELPINNTEVIAWIQSYIREGLNEINGGVL
;
A
#
# COMPACT_ATOMS: atom_id res chain seq x y z
N MET A 1 15.63 -6.24 8.42
CA MET A 1 15.83 -5.46 7.17
C MET A 1 14.45 -4.92 6.83
N GLN A 2 14.27 -3.61 6.65
CA GLN A 2 12.97 -3.08 6.22
C GLN A 2 12.73 -3.43 4.75
N ASP A 3 11.53 -3.89 4.42
CA ASP A 3 11.08 -4.21 3.06
C ASP A 3 9.94 -3.26 2.64
N LEU A 4 9.52 -3.33 1.37
CA LEU A 4 8.48 -2.44 0.85
C LEU A 4 7.11 -2.68 1.51
N SER A 5 6.83 -3.91 1.96
CA SER A 5 5.57 -4.25 2.62
C SER A 5 5.39 -3.53 3.96
N LEU A 6 6.49 -3.34 4.70
CA LEU A 6 6.47 -2.54 5.93
C LEU A 6 6.23 -1.05 5.66
N HIS A 7 6.82 -0.50 4.59
CA HIS A 7 6.55 0.87 4.19
C HIS A 7 5.09 1.06 3.75
N LEU A 8 4.54 0.10 2.98
CA LEU A 8 3.14 0.09 2.59
C LEU A 8 2.23 0.07 3.82
N LEU A 9 2.51 -0.78 4.81
CA LEU A 9 1.75 -0.84 6.05
C LEU A 9 1.71 0.52 6.75
N ASP A 10 2.84 1.21 6.86
CA ASP A 10 2.88 2.54 7.48
C ASP A 10 2.01 3.58 6.73
N LEU A 11 1.98 3.54 5.40
CA LEU A 11 1.11 4.42 4.60
C LEU A 11 -0.37 4.13 4.82
N VAL A 12 -0.76 2.86 4.74
CA VAL A 12 -2.15 2.44 4.92
C VAL A 12 -2.62 2.77 6.35
N GLN A 13 -1.75 2.64 7.35
CA GLN A 13 -2.06 3.06 8.72
C GLN A 13 -2.34 4.57 8.83
N ASN A 14 -1.70 5.41 8.01
CA ASN A 14 -2.03 6.85 7.96
C ASN A 14 -3.40 7.08 7.34
N SER A 15 -3.76 6.35 6.27
CA SER A 15 -5.08 6.39 5.66
C SER A 15 -6.19 5.93 6.62
N ILE A 16 -5.96 4.87 7.39
CA ILE A 16 -6.88 4.42 8.46
C ILE A 16 -7.03 5.50 9.53
N ALA A 17 -5.93 6.12 9.97
CA ALA A 17 -5.97 7.22 10.93
C ALA A 17 -6.62 8.51 10.37
N ALA A 18 -6.74 8.60 9.04
CA ALA A 18 -7.46 9.65 8.33
C ALA A 18 -8.95 9.32 8.15
N GLU A 19 -9.45 8.24 8.76
CA GLU A 19 -10.85 7.80 8.73
C GLU A 19 -11.32 7.43 7.31
N ALA A 20 -10.41 6.92 6.47
CA ALA A 20 -10.77 6.38 5.16
C ALA A 20 -11.62 5.10 5.31
N ASN A 21 -12.62 4.96 4.43
CA ASN A 21 -13.43 3.74 4.31
C ASN A 21 -13.14 2.94 3.03
N LEU A 22 -12.42 3.54 2.08
CA LEU A 22 -11.86 2.89 0.91
C LEU A 22 -10.38 3.25 0.80
N ILE A 23 -9.54 2.24 0.67
CA ILE A 23 -8.10 2.38 0.45
C ILE A 23 -7.71 1.53 -0.76
N GLU A 24 -7.16 2.19 -1.78
CA GLU A 24 -6.69 1.59 -3.01
C GLU A 24 -5.16 1.55 -3.00
N ILE A 25 -4.60 0.37 -3.25
CA ILE A 25 -3.17 0.09 -3.26
C ILE A 25 -2.83 -0.42 -4.65
N SER A 26 -1.91 0.26 -5.34
CA SER A 26 -1.47 -0.14 -6.68
C SER A 26 0.05 -0.28 -6.74
N ILE A 27 0.52 -1.41 -7.23
CA ILE A 27 1.92 -1.67 -7.53
C ILE A 27 2.05 -1.90 -9.04
N GLU A 28 2.90 -1.12 -9.70
CA GLU A 28 3.20 -1.30 -11.12
C GLU A 28 4.71 -1.46 -11.34
N GLU A 29 5.07 -2.54 -12.03
CA GLU A 29 6.44 -2.86 -12.42
C GLU A 29 6.60 -2.82 -13.93
N ASP A 30 7.60 -2.09 -14.41
CA ASP A 30 8.01 -2.04 -15.82
C ASP A 30 9.49 -2.38 -15.93
N GLU A 31 9.81 -3.66 -16.19
CA GLU A 31 11.21 -4.10 -16.28
C GLU A 31 11.98 -3.49 -17.46
N LYS A 32 11.27 -3.01 -18.49
CA LYS A 32 11.89 -2.41 -19.68
C LYS A 32 12.32 -0.97 -19.40
N LYS A 33 11.51 -0.25 -18.61
CA LYS A 33 11.84 1.10 -18.13
C LYS A 33 12.65 1.10 -16.85
N ASP A 34 12.88 -0.06 -16.25
CA ASP A 34 13.49 -0.21 -14.93
C ASP A 34 12.77 0.63 -13.86
N TRP A 35 11.45 0.50 -13.80
CA TRP A 35 10.60 1.37 -13.01
C TRP A 35 9.63 0.58 -12.14
N LEU A 36 9.47 1.04 -10.91
CA LEU A 36 8.51 0.53 -9.93
C LEU A 36 7.74 1.72 -9.35
N SER A 37 6.41 1.65 -9.37
CA SER A 37 5.54 2.61 -8.71
C SER A 37 4.64 1.92 -7.69
N ILE A 38 4.54 2.54 -6.52
CA ILE A 38 3.63 2.14 -5.45
C ILE A 38 2.73 3.33 -5.14
N VAL A 39 1.43 3.14 -5.24
CA VAL A 39 0.41 4.16 -4.97
C VAL A 39 -0.49 3.68 -3.84
N VAL A 40 -0.73 4.56 -2.87
CA VAL A 40 -1.81 4.41 -1.89
C VAL A 40 -2.75 5.60 -2.06
N ASP A 41 -3.99 5.32 -2.38
CA ASP A 41 -5.06 6.30 -2.55
C ASP A 41 -6.14 6.01 -1.50
N ASP A 42 -6.51 7.00 -0.72
CA ASP A 42 -7.55 6.87 0.29
C ASP A 42 -8.58 7.99 0.17
N ASN A 43 -9.79 7.72 0.63
CA ASN A 43 -10.88 8.69 0.68
C ASN A 43 -11.09 9.29 2.08
N GLY A 44 -10.03 9.36 2.89
CA GLY A 44 -10.09 9.91 4.24
C GLY A 44 -10.26 11.44 4.27
N LYS A 45 -10.00 12.03 5.44
CA LYS A 45 -10.17 13.48 5.68
C LYS A 45 -9.27 14.39 4.84
N GLY A 46 -8.22 13.87 4.21
CA GLY A 46 -7.24 14.65 3.46
C GLY A 46 -6.42 15.64 4.31
N MET A 47 -5.60 16.45 3.64
CA MET A 47 -4.67 17.42 4.21
C MET A 47 -4.71 18.72 3.41
N ASP A 48 -4.44 19.85 4.07
CA ASP A 48 -4.17 21.13 3.41
C ASP A 48 -2.70 21.24 3.00
N GLU A 49 -2.35 22.25 2.20
CA GLU A 49 -0.98 22.44 1.67
C GLU A 49 0.06 22.56 2.79
N GLU A 50 -0.25 23.29 3.86
CA GLU A 50 0.65 23.44 5.02
C GLU A 50 0.93 22.09 5.70
N THR A 51 -0.10 21.24 5.83
CA THR A 51 0.04 19.89 6.39
C THR A 51 0.80 18.97 5.44
N ILE A 52 0.62 19.09 4.12
CA ILE A 52 1.38 18.30 3.13
C ILE A 52 2.87 18.62 3.21
N GLU A 53 3.24 19.90 3.29
CA GLU A 53 4.65 20.32 3.43
C GLU A 53 5.28 19.76 4.71
N LYS A 54 4.51 19.73 5.80
CA LYS A 54 4.94 19.15 7.07
C LYS A 54 4.94 17.62 7.06
N ALA A 55 4.06 16.96 6.33
CA ALA A 55 3.95 15.49 6.31
C ALA A 55 5.23 14.78 5.82
N VAL A 56 6.05 15.47 5.03
CA VAL A 56 7.37 14.98 4.58
C VAL A 56 8.51 15.34 5.54
N ASP A 57 8.26 16.11 6.59
CA ASP A 57 9.23 16.43 7.64
C ASP A 57 9.34 15.27 8.64
N PRO A 58 10.54 14.66 8.84
CA PRO A 58 10.81 13.64 9.85
C PRO A 58 10.31 13.96 11.26
N PHE A 59 10.27 15.24 11.64
CA PHE A 59 9.93 15.68 12.99
C PHE A 59 8.45 16.01 13.17
N TYR A 60 7.65 15.97 12.10
CA TYR A 60 6.22 16.23 12.16
C TYR A 60 5.44 14.91 12.30
N THR A 61 4.54 14.85 13.27
CA THR A 61 3.59 13.74 13.44
C THR A 61 2.34 14.24 14.14
N THR A 62 1.18 13.79 13.68
CA THR A 62 -0.12 14.01 14.34
C THR A 62 -0.45 12.89 15.33
N ARG A 63 0.35 11.81 15.37
CA ARG A 63 0.16 10.67 16.29
C ARG A 63 0.72 11.00 17.67
N THR A 64 -0.07 10.83 18.71
CA THR A 64 0.32 11.09 20.11
C THR A 64 1.15 9.95 20.73
N THR A 65 1.11 8.76 20.14
CA THR A 65 1.77 7.54 20.66
C THR A 65 3.23 7.39 20.21
N ARG A 66 3.66 8.09 19.16
CA ARG A 66 5.05 8.13 18.69
C ARG A 66 5.51 9.58 18.58
N LYS A 67 6.70 9.88 19.10
CA LYS A 67 7.31 11.23 19.04
C LYS A 67 7.83 11.62 17.65
N VAL A 68 7.79 10.70 16.67
CA VAL A 68 8.38 10.90 15.33
C VAL A 68 7.50 10.26 14.25
N GLY A 69 7.27 10.97 13.15
CA GLY A 69 6.43 10.56 12.01
C GLY A 69 7.24 9.91 10.88
N LEU A 70 8.08 8.93 11.20
CA LEU A 70 9.14 8.48 10.29
C LEU A 70 8.67 7.69 9.05
N GLY A 71 7.42 7.22 8.98
CA GLY A 71 6.98 6.33 7.90
C GLY A 71 7.18 6.95 6.50
N LEU A 72 6.62 8.13 6.28
CA LEU A 72 6.68 8.84 4.99
C LEU A 72 8.08 9.39 4.67
N PRO A 73 8.78 10.05 5.62
CA PRO A 73 10.12 10.58 5.35
C PRO A 73 11.16 9.48 5.12
N LEU A 74 11.08 8.34 5.83
CA LEU A 74 11.96 7.19 5.56
C LEU A 74 11.68 6.58 4.19
N PHE A 75 10.40 6.44 3.81
CA PHE A 75 10.08 5.88 2.50
C PHE A 75 10.54 6.80 1.37
N ARG A 76 10.36 8.11 1.51
CA ARG A 76 10.90 9.10 0.57
C ARG A 76 12.43 9.03 0.46
N ALA A 77 13.14 8.93 1.59
CA ALA A 77 14.60 8.78 1.59
C ALA A 77 15.04 7.49 0.89
N THR A 78 14.35 6.37 1.13
CA THR A 78 14.55 5.11 0.40
C THR A 78 14.35 5.32 -1.09
N ALA A 79 13.29 6.04 -1.49
CA ALA A 79 12.99 6.27 -2.89
C ALA A 79 14.05 7.11 -3.61
N GLN A 80 14.49 8.18 -2.98
CA GLN A 80 15.57 9.04 -3.48
C GLN A 80 16.89 8.28 -3.62
N ARG A 81 17.19 7.40 -2.67
CA ARG A 81 18.37 6.52 -2.75
C ARG A 81 18.28 5.49 -3.87
N CYS A 82 17.07 5.16 -4.32
CA CYS A 82 16.81 4.20 -5.40
C CYS A 82 16.44 4.87 -6.71
N GLY A 83 16.86 6.12 -6.93
CA GLY A 83 16.70 6.81 -8.21
C GLY A 83 15.29 7.32 -8.52
N GLY A 84 14.42 7.46 -7.53
CA GLY A 84 13.08 8.04 -7.68
C GLY A 84 12.72 9.04 -6.58
N ASP A 85 11.43 9.23 -6.30
CA ASP A 85 10.95 10.16 -5.26
C ASP A 85 9.54 9.77 -4.79
N LEU A 86 9.06 10.48 -3.77
CA LEU A 86 7.70 10.38 -3.25
C LEU A 86 6.92 11.66 -3.52
N ARG A 87 5.69 11.53 -4.01
CA ARG A 87 4.74 12.62 -4.26
C ARG A 87 3.48 12.43 -3.42
N ILE A 88 2.93 13.52 -2.93
CA ILE A 88 1.68 13.55 -2.16
C ILE A 88 0.73 14.51 -2.85
N GLN A 89 -0.51 14.07 -3.04
CA GLN A 89 -1.63 14.89 -3.48
C GLN A 89 -2.75 14.68 -2.47
N SER A 90 -3.22 15.75 -1.83
CA SER A 90 -4.28 15.63 -0.83
C SER A 90 -5.20 16.84 -0.92
N ILE A 91 -6.49 16.61 -0.69
CA ILE A 91 -7.50 17.67 -0.63
C ILE A 91 -8.35 17.39 0.60
N VAL A 92 -8.48 18.40 1.47
CA VAL A 92 -9.35 18.33 2.66
C VAL A 92 -10.76 17.87 2.28
N GLY A 93 -11.23 16.83 2.97
CA GLY A 93 -12.53 16.19 2.78
C GLY A 93 -12.66 15.30 1.55
N ARG A 94 -11.58 15.08 0.77
CA ARG A 94 -11.60 14.19 -0.40
C ARG A 94 -10.69 12.97 -0.27
N GLY A 95 -9.60 13.11 0.48
CA GLY A 95 -8.64 12.03 0.67
C GLY A 95 -7.21 12.39 0.30
N THR A 96 -6.36 11.37 0.26
CA THR A 96 -4.91 11.50 0.02
C THR A 96 -4.44 10.44 -0.96
N ARG A 97 -3.68 10.86 -1.96
CA ARG A 97 -2.90 10.01 -2.85
C ARG A 97 -1.42 10.18 -2.56
N ILE A 98 -0.76 9.10 -2.21
CA ILE A 98 0.70 9.01 -2.03
C ILE A 98 1.24 8.10 -3.12
N GLN A 99 2.19 8.61 -3.90
CA GLN A 99 2.85 7.87 -4.96
C GLN A 99 4.36 7.83 -4.72
N ILE A 100 4.94 6.64 -4.77
CA ILE A 100 6.38 6.39 -4.67
C ILE A 100 6.85 5.81 -5.98
N GLU A 101 7.92 6.35 -6.53
CA GLU A 101 8.59 5.84 -7.71
C GLU A 101 10.03 5.45 -7.37
N LEU A 102 10.50 4.32 -7.91
CA LEU A 102 11.81 3.72 -7.67
C LEU A 102 12.35 3.13 -8.98
N GLN A 103 13.67 2.97 -9.07
CA GLN A 103 14.26 2.07 -10.06
C GLN A 103 14.08 0.61 -9.61
N LEU A 104 13.50 -0.23 -10.49
CA LEU A 104 13.11 -1.60 -10.15
C LEU A 104 14.31 -2.50 -9.83
N LYS A 105 15.41 -2.35 -10.57
CA LYS A 105 16.64 -3.17 -10.48
C LYS A 105 17.74 -2.49 -9.68
N HIS A 106 17.43 -1.43 -8.94
CA HIS A 106 18.42 -0.73 -8.11
C HIS A 106 18.95 -1.63 -6.98
N ILE A 107 20.27 -1.60 -6.75
CA ILE A 107 20.93 -2.48 -5.76
C ILE A 107 20.46 -2.24 -4.32
N ASP A 108 20.16 -0.98 -3.99
CA ASP A 108 19.66 -0.59 -2.67
C ASP A 108 18.14 -0.69 -2.54
N ARG A 109 17.41 -1.10 -3.59
CA ARG A 109 15.95 -1.24 -3.52
C ARG A 109 15.61 -2.31 -2.48
N PRO A 110 14.79 -1.99 -1.45
CA PRO A 110 14.33 -3.01 -0.53
C PRO A 110 13.56 -4.11 -1.27
N PRO A 111 13.62 -5.36 -0.81
CA PRO A 111 12.78 -6.41 -1.35
C PRO A 111 11.29 -6.03 -1.18
N PHE A 112 10.41 -6.67 -1.95
CA PHE A 112 8.97 -6.47 -1.74
C PHE A 112 8.56 -6.89 -0.32
N GLY A 113 9.08 -8.01 0.18
CA GLY A 113 8.59 -8.60 1.43
C GLY A 113 7.36 -9.44 1.16
N ARG A 114 6.53 -9.67 2.19
CA ARG A 114 5.34 -10.53 2.10
C ARG A 114 4.08 -9.67 1.93
N MET A 115 3.80 -9.30 0.68
CA MET A 115 2.64 -8.47 0.35
C MET A 115 1.33 -9.17 0.70
N GLU A 116 1.23 -10.46 0.42
CA GLU A 116 0.05 -11.27 0.72
C GLU A 116 -0.30 -11.22 2.22
N ASP A 117 0.70 -11.36 3.09
CA ASP A 117 0.50 -11.30 4.54
C ASP A 117 0.13 -9.89 5.01
N THR A 118 0.72 -8.87 4.38
CA THR A 118 0.46 -7.47 4.74
C THR A 118 -0.98 -7.08 4.39
N ILE A 119 -1.42 -7.37 3.16
CA ILE A 119 -2.79 -7.10 2.70
C ILE A 119 -3.81 -7.90 3.53
N VAL A 120 -3.54 -9.18 3.79
CA VAL A 120 -4.43 -10.01 4.63
C VAL A 120 -4.52 -9.48 6.06
N SER A 121 -3.40 -9.05 6.64
CA SER A 121 -3.40 -8.45 8.00
C SER A 121 -4.22 -7.16 8.05
N LEU A 122 -4.14 -6.33 7.00
CA LEU A 122 -4.95 -5.12 6.88
C LEU A 122 -6.45 -5.44 6.85
N ILE A 123 -6.86 -6.40 6.02
CA ILE A 123 -8.27 -6.83 5.91
C ILE A 123 -8.77 -7.44 7.22
N LEU A 124 -7.99 -8.34 7.81
CA LEU A 124 -8.33 -9.02 9.07
C LEU A 124 -8.58 -8.04 10.21
N CYS A 125 -7.70 -7.03 10.35
CA CYS A 125 -7.76 -6.05 11.43
C CYS A 125 -8.76 -4.91 11.19
N ASN A 126 -9.21 -4.70 9.94
CA ASN A 126 -10.04 -3.56 9.56
C ASN A 126 -11.23 -3.99 8.69
N ALA A 127 -12.05 -4.90 9.21
CA ALA A 127 -13.15 -5.54 8.47
C ALA A 127 -14.23 -4.58 7.94
N GLU A 128 -14.29 -3.34 8.43
CA GLU A 128 -15.23 -2.30 8.01
C GLU A 128 -14.69 -1.42 6.87
N ILE A 129 -13.38 -1.50 6.58
CA ILE A 129 -12.74 -0.74 5.51
C ILE A 129 -12.68 -1.63 4.26
N ASP A 130 -12.98 -1.03 3.11
CA ASP A 130 -12.78 -1.69 1.83
C ASP A 130 -11.37 -1.43 1.30
N PHE A 131 -10.76 -2.49 0.78
CA PHE A 131 -9.43 -2.48 0.19
C PHE A 131 -9.51 -2.92 -1.27
N VAL A 132 -8.84 -2.17 -2.14
CA VAL A 132 -8.54 -2.60 -3.50
C VAL A 132 -7.03 -2.73 -3.60
N TYR A 133 -6.55 -3.92 -3.91
CA TYR A 133 -5.14 -4.17 -4.16
C TYR A 133 -4.95 -4.56 -5.62
N SER A 134 -4.05 -3.87 -6.32
CA SER A 134 -3.69 -4.17 -7.70
C SER A 134 -2.18 -4.30 -7.81
N HIS A 135 -1.73 -5.31 -8.55
CA HIS A 135 -0.32 -5.51 -8.86
C HIS A 135 -0.19 -5.84 -10.34
N LYS A 136 0.51 -4.98 -11.07
CA LYS A 136 0.73 -5.12 -12.50
C LYS A 136 2.22 -5.28 -12.80
N THR A 137 2.52 -6.24 -13.66
CA THR A 137 3.87 -6.50 -14.16
C THR A 137 3.86 -6.51 -15.69
N ASN A 138 5.00 -6.85 -16.29
CA ASN A 138 5.09 -7.09 -17.73
C ASN A 138 4.34 -8.36 -18.20
N TYR A 139 3.97 -9.27 -17.30
CA TYR A 139 3.35 -10.56 -17.62
C TYR A 139 1.85 -10.61 -17.37
N GLY A 140 1.32 -9.71 -16.52
CA GLY A 140 -0.09 -9.67 -16.22
C GLY A 140 -0.44 -8.66 -15.13
N GLU A 141 -1.71 -8.69 -14.71
CA GLU A 141 -2.25 -7.86 -13.66
C GLU A 141 -3.12 -8.71 -12.73
N PHE A 142 -2.89 -8.57 -11.43
CA PHE A 142 -3.70 -9.16 -10.38
C PHE A 142 -4.48 -8.05 -9.67
N ILE A 143 -5.76 -8.30 -9.39
CA ILE A 143 -6.62 -7.37 -8.66
C ILE A 143 -7.41 -8.14 -7.60
N LEU A 144 -7.39 -7.62 -6.38
CA LEU A 144 -8.28 -7.99 -5.28
C LEU A 144 -9.13 -6.77 -4.92
N ASP A 145 -10.44 -6.95 -4.88
CA ASP A 145 -11.38 -5.94 -4.36
C ASP A 145 -12.24 -6.58 -3.28
N THR A 146 -12.13 -6.09 -2.04
CA THR A 146 -12.89 -6.66 -0.91
C THR A 146 -14.39 -6.52 -1.08
N ARG A 147 -14.86 -5.54 -1.86
CA ARG A 147 -16.30 -5.36 -2.15
C ARG A 147 -16.80 -6.49 -3.03
N GLU A 148 -15.99 -6.95 -3.97
CA GLU A 148 -16.31 -8.14 -4.79
C GLU A 148 -16.24 -9.42 -3.96
N VAL A 149 -15.25 -9.53 -3.07
CA VAL A 149 -15.17 -10.67 -2.14
C VAL A 149 -16.42 -10.74 -1.26
N ARG A 150 -16.89 -9.62 -0.71
CA ARG A 150 -18.14 -9.57 0.09
C ARG A 150 -19.36 -10.08 -0.68
N LYS A 151 -19.46 -9.77 -1.98
CA LYS A 151 -20.54 -10.30 -2.84
C LYS A 151 -20.50 -11.83 -2.98
N ILE A 152 -19.30 -12.42 -2.96
CA ILE A 152 -19.09 -13.88 -3.11
C ILE A 152 -19.36 -14.62 -1.80
N ILE A 153 -18.85 -14.12 -0.67
CA ILE A 153 -18.95 -14.79 0.64
C ILE A 153 -20.32 -14.62 1.32
N GLY A 154 -21.16 -13.71 0.82
CA GLY A 154 -22.51 -13.48 1.33
C GLY A 154 -22.51 -12.86 2.73
N GLU A 155 -23.12 -13.54 3.70
CA GLU A 155 -23.26 -13.04 5.08
C GLU A 155 -22.03 -13.34 5.97
N LEU A 156 -21.04 -14.08 5.46
CA LEU A 156 -19.83 -14.36 6.24
C LEU A 156 -19.01 -13.08 6.43
N PRO A 157 -18.51 -12.81 7.67
CA PRO A 157 -17.58 -11.71 7.91
C PRO A 157 -16.31 -11.89 7.08
N ILE A 158 -15.82 -10.82 6.45
CA ILE A 158 -14.59 -10.88 5.64
C ILE A 158 -13.34 -11.25 6.47
N ASN A 159 -13.37 -10.97 7.78
CA ASN A 159 -12.32 -11.32 8.74
C ASN A 159 -12.50 -12.72 9.35
N ASN A 160 -13.42 -13.54 8.84
CA ASN A 160 -13.53 -14.94 9.21
C ASN A 160 -12.25 -15.70 8.83
N THR A 161 -11.77 -16.60 9.69
CA THR A 161 -10.52 -17.34 9.49
C THR A 161 -10.45 -18.09 8.16
N GLU A 162 -11.54 -18.72 7.72
CA GLU A 162 -11.58 -19.48 6.45
C GLU A 162 -11.53 -18.53 5.26
N VAL A 163 -12.25 -17.41 5.32
CA VAL A 163 -12.24 -16.36 4.28
C VAL A 163 -10.85 -15.74 4.16
N ILE A 164 -10.22 -15.41 5.28
CA ILE A 164 -8.86 -14.86 5.34
C ILE A 164 -7.83 -15.83 4.77
N ALA A 165 -7.91 -17.12 5.13
CA ALA A 165 -7.03 -18.14 4.57
C ALA A 165 -7.21 -18.29 3.04
N TRP A 166 -8.46 -18.20 2.56
CA TRP A 166 -8.75 -18.19 1.13
C TRP A 166 -8.19 -16.94 0.42
N ILE A 167 -8.41 -15.74 0.96
CA ILE A 167 -7.86 -14.48 0.40
C ILE A 167 -6.34 -14.56 0.33
N GLN A 168 -5.68 -15.08 1.38
CA GLN A 168 -4.22 -15.21 1.39
C GLN A 168 -3.70 -16.10 0.27
N SER A 169 -4.34 -17.26 0.05
CA SER A 169 -3.99 -18.17 -1.05
C SER A 169 -4.27 -17.52 -2.41
N TYR A 170 -5.41 -16.85 -2.55
CA TYR A 170 -5.81 -16.16 -3.79
C TYR A 170 -4.80 -15.07 -4.19
N ILE A 171 -4.36 -14.23 -3.25
CA ILE A 171 -3.32 -13.23 -3.52
C ILE A 171 -2.01 -13.92 -3.90
N ARG A 172 -1.58 -14.94 -3.16
CA ARG A 172 -0.31 -15.63 -3.42
C ARG A 172 -0.28 -16.26 -4.81
N GLU A 173 -1.35 -16.96 -5.19
CA GLU A 173 -1.47 -17.60 -6.49
C GLU A 173 -1.48 -16.55 -7.61
N GLY A 174 -2.30 -15.50 -7.49
CA GLY A 174 -2.34 -14.42 -8.47
C GLY A 174 -1.02 -13.67 -8.64
N LEU A 175 -0.31 -13.41 -7.54
CA LEU A 175 1.03 -12.80 -7.60
C LEU A 175 2.07 -13.72 -8.27
N ASN A 176 1.98 -15.03 -8.05
CA ASN A 176 2.88 -15.99 -8.71
C ASN A 176 2.63 -16.05 -10.22
N GLU A 177 1.37 -15.96 -10.67
CA GLU A 177 1.01 -15.95 -12.08
C GLU A 177 1.59 -14.74 -12.82
N ILE A 178 1.47 -13.54 -12.23
CA ILE A 178 1.98 -12.30 -12.85
C ILE A 178 3.50 -12.13 -12.72
N ASN A 179 4.18 -12.93 -11.90
CA ASN A 179 5.64 -12.93 -11.79
C ASN A 179 6.33 -13.90 -12.75
N GLY A 180 5.60 -14.41 -13.76
CA GLY A 180 6.16 -15.32 -14.76
C GLY A 180 6.38 -16.74 -14.27
N GLY A 181 5.75 -17.13 -13.14
CA GLY A 181 5.72 -18.52 -12.66
C GLY A 181 7.02 -19.05 -12.04
N VAL A 182 7.94 -18.18 -11.60
CA VAL A 182 9.17 -18.60 -10.91
C VAL A 182 8.88 -18.76 -9.40
N LEU A 183 8.81 -20.01 -8.95
CA LEU A 183 8.77 -20.43 -7.54
C LEU A 183 10.11 -20.21 -6.83
#